data_AF-A0A3M0E090-F1
#
_entry.id   AF-A0A3M0E090-F1
#
_cell.length_a   1.000
_cell.length_b   1.000
_cell.length_c   1.000
_cell.angle_alpha   90.00
_cell.angle_beta   90.00
_cell.angle_gamma   90.00
#
_symmetry.space_group_name_H-M   'P 1'
#
loop_
_entity.id
_entity.type
_entity.pdbx_description
1 polymer ?
#
loop_
_entity_poly.entity_id
_entity_poly.type
_entity_poly.pdbx_seq_one_letter_code
_entity_poly.pdbx_strand_id
1 'polypeptide(L)'
;MATQPPLELDGCDGNTMDRDGLDRRLRRCGVAVAERELRTALTALDDLTPAQRRIVARMAGRIAAGVLAPAREAAAEGEDRTVARLFDPERIRD
;
A
#
# COMPACT_ATOMS: atom_id res chain seq x y z
N MET A 1 -40.51 -21.54 35.73
CA MET A 1 -39.31 -20.68 35.67
C MET A 1 -38.49 -21.14 34.48
N ALA A 2 -38.54 -20.43 33.36
CA ALA A 2 -37.78 -20.74 32.16
C ALA A 2 -36.49 -19.93 32.18
N THR A 3 -35.35 -20.62 32.23
CA THR A 3 -34.01 -20.05 32.13
C THR A 3 -33.75 -19.63 30.69
N GLN A 4 -33.54 -18.34 30.45
CA GLN A 4 -33.05 -17.83 29.16
C GLN A 4 -31.59 -18.28 28.96
N PRO A 5 -31.18 -18.76 27.78
CA PRO A 5 -29.77 -18.92 27.45
C PRO A 5 -29.14 -17.54 27.18
N PRO A 6 -27.86 -17.31 27.53
CA PRO A 6 -27.19 -16.07 27.17
C PRO A 6 -26.86 -16.07 25.68
N LEU A 7 -27.31 -15.03 25.00
CA LEU A 7 -26.89 -14.65 23.66
C LEU A 7 -25.50 -14.01 23.70
N GLU A 8 -24.65 -14.49 22.80
CA GLU A 8 -23.59 -13.79 22.04
C GLU A 8 -22.47 -13.04 22.79
N LEU A 9 -21.23 -13.40 22.43
CA LEU A 9 -20.32 -12.45 21.82
C LEU A 9 -19.54 -13.17 20.71
N ASP A 10 -20.02 -13.00 19.48
CA ASP A 10 -19.31 -13.32 18.25
C ASP A 10 -17.98 -12.54 18.24
N GLY A 11 -16.90 -13.29 18.35
CA GLY A 11 -15.56 -12.76 18.53
C GLY A 11 -15.00 -12.24 17.21
N CYS A 12 -14.97 -10.92 17.08
CA CYS A 12 -13.91 -10.16 16.40
C CYS A 12 -13.61 -10.52 14.93
N ASP A 13 -14.49 -10.13 14.01
CA ASP A 13 -14.12 -10.03 12.57
C ASP A 13 -14.17 -8.58 12.02
N GLY A 14 -14.23 -7.58 12.92
CA GLY A 14 -14.23 -6.16 12.57
C GLY A 14 -12.85 -5.58 12.19
N ASN A 15 -11.76 -6.27 12.52
CA ASN A 15 -10.38 -5.75 12.37
C ASN A 15 -9.63 -6.32 11.15
N THR A 16 -10.09 -7.45 10.61
CA THR A 16 -9.49 -8.16 9.47
C THR A 16 -9.87 -7.50 8.15
N MET A 17 -11.14 -7.11 8.01
CA MET A 17 -11.67 -6.39 6.83
C MET A 17 -11.02 -5.01 6.62
N ASP A 18 -10.68 -4.30 7.70
CA ASP A 18 -10.03 -2.98 7.59
C ASP A 18 -8.55 -3.11 7.22
N ARG A 19 -7.84 -4.10 7.79
CA ARG A 19 -6.46 -4.43 7.40
C ARG A 19 -6.34 -4.85 5.94
N ASP A 20 -7.21 -5.73 5.44
CA ASP A 20 -7.24 -6.10 4.02
C ASP A 20 -7.56 -4.90 3.10
N GLY A 21 -8.43 -4.00 3.57
CA GLY A 21 -8.77 -2.76 2.89
C GLY A 21 -7.60 -1.79 2.81
N LEU A 22 -6.84 -1.66 3.90
CA LEU A 22 -5.62 -0.88 3.97
C LEU A 22 -4.52 -1.49 3.11
N ASP A 23 -4.32 -2.80 3.18
CA ASP A 23 -3.27 -3.50 2.44
C ASP A 23 -3.47 -3.35 0.92
N ARG A 24 -4.72 -3.43 0.45
CA ARG A 24 -5.09 -3.10 -0.93
C ARG A 24 -4.87 -1.63 -1.26
N ARG A 25 -5.14 -0.69 -0.33
CA ARG A 25 -4.90 0.75 -0.55
C ARG A 25 -3.41 1.05 -0.64
N LEU A 26 -2.61 0.59 0.31
CA LEU A 26 -1.15 0.74 0.29
C LEU A 26 -0.57 0.16 -0.99
N ARG A 27 -1.00 -1.05 -1.37
CA ARG A 27 -0.57 -1.65 -2.64
C ARG A 27 -0.98 -0.83 -3.85
N ARG A 28 -2.23 -0.35 -3.93
CA ARG A 28 -2.70 0.49 -5.06
C ARG A 28 -1.99 1.83 -5.13
N CYS A 29 -1.90 2.56 -4.02
CA CYS A 29 -1.26 3.87 -3.97
C CYS A 29 0.26 3.75 -4.19
N GLY A 30 0.92 2.76 -3.58
CA GLY A 30 2.34 2.48 -3.81
C GLY A 30 2.65 2.07 -5.25
N VAL A 31 1.79 1.25 -5.88
CA VAL A 31 1.91 0.94 -7.32
C VAL A 31 1.71 2.20 -8.17
N ALA A 32 0.69 3.01 -7.88
CA ALA A 32 0.43 4.25 -8.62
C ALA A 32 1.59 5.26 -8.51
N VAL A 33 2.18 5.43 -7.33
CA VAL A 33 3.37 6.26 -7.12
C VAL A 33 4.55 5.66 -7.88
N ALA A 34 4.83 4.36 -7.74
CA ALA A 34 5.93 3.71 -8.44
C ALA A 34 5.80 3.82 -9.97
N GLU A 35 4.59 3.68 -10.51
CA GLU A 35 4.32 3.86 -11.94
C GLU A 35 4.50 5.31 -12.38
N ARG A 36 4.05 6.29 -11.58
CA ARG A 36 4.24 7.73 -11.86
C ARG A 36 5.72 8.10 -11.87
N GLU A 37 6.47 7.68 -10.86
CA GLU A 37 7.91 7.94 -10.77
C GLU A 37 8.67 7.18 -11.86
N LEU A 38 8.32 5.93 -12.16
CA LEU A 38 8.89 5.18 -13.28
C LEU A 38 8.62 5.87 -14.63
N ARG A 39 7.40 6.37 -14.86
CA ARG A 39 7.06 7.11 -16.08
C ARG A 39 7.88 8.39 -16.19
N THR A 40 8.08 9.09 -15.07
CA THR A 40 8.92 10.30 -15.00
C THR A 40 10.37 9.98 -15.28
N ALA A 41 10.92 8.92 -14.67
CA ALA A 41 12.28 8.47 -14.92
C ALA A 41 12.48 8.02 -16.38
N LEU A 42 11.52 7.29 -16.94
CA LEU A 42 11.57 6.84 -18.35
C LEU A 42 11.42 7.98 -19.37
N THR A 43 10.80 9.11 -18.98
CA THR A 43 10.73 10.30 -19.84
C THR A 43 11.98 11.18 -19.72
N ALA A 44 12.70 11.11 -18.60
CA ALA A 44 14.00 11.76 -18.46
C ALA A 44 15.16 10.95 -19.08
N LEU A 45 14.97 9.66 -19.31
CA LEU A 45 15.93 8.76 -19.94
C LEU A 45 15.59 8.62 -21.43
N ASP A 46 16.02 9.58 -22.24
CA ASP A 46 15.97 9.48 -23.70
C ASP A 46 16.79 8.26 -24.20
N ASP A 47 16.40 7.69 -25.33
CA ASP A 47 17.08 6.59 -26.06
C ASP A 47 17.16 5.20 -25.37
N LEU A 48 16.32 4.91 -24.38
CA LEU A 48 16.26 3.53 -23.84
C LEU A 48 15.72 2.52 -24.87
N THR A 49 16.54 1.52 -25.17
CA THR A 49 16.11 0.32 -25.90
C THR A 49 15.01 -0.44 -25.14
N PRO A 50 14.20 -1.27 -25.82
CA PRO A 50 13.18 -2.08 -25.15
C PRO A 50 13.72 -2.98 -24.03
N ALA A 51 14.97 -3.47 -24.17
CA ALA A 51 15.61 -4.29 -23.15
C ALA A 51 15.94 -3.47 -21.89
N GLN A 52 16.50 -2.28 -22.06
CA GLN A 52 16.81 -1.39 -20.93
C GLN A 52 15.54 -0.92 -20.22
N ARG A 53 14.46 -0.63 -20.96
CA ARG A 53 13.15 -0.29 -20.38
C ARG A 53 12.63 -1.40 -19.45
N ARG A 54 12.76 -2.67 -19.86
CA ARG A 54 12.36 -3.82 -19.01
C ARG A 54 13.21 -3.93 -17.75
N ILE A 55 14.51 -3.64 -17.85
CA ILE A 55 15.41 -3.65 -16.68
C ILE A 55 15.02 -2.54 -15.70
N VAL A 56 14.83 -1.30 -16.19
CA VAL A 56 14.42 -0.16 -15.37
C VAL A 56 13.07 -0.43 -14.68
N ALA A 57 12.09 -0.98 -15.41
CA ALA A 57 10.81 -1.38 -14.82
C ALA A 57 10.98 -2.43 -13.71
N ARG A 58 11.88 -3.41 -13.89
CA ARG A 58 12.17 -4.43 -12.87
C ARG A 58 12.86 -3.83 -11.64
N MET A 59 13.75 -2.85 -11.83
CA MET A 59 14.38 -2.12 -10.73
C MET A 59 13.35 -1.30 -9.94
N ALA A 60 12.48 -0.55 -10.63
CA ALA A 60 11.40 0.20 -10.00
C ALA A 60 10.46 -0.71 -9.21
N GLY A 61 10.09 -1.88 -9.76
CA GLY A 61 9.27 -2.86 -9.05
C GLY A 61 9.93 -3.39 -7.76
N ARG A 62 11.25 -3.59 -7.75
CA ARG A 62 11.99 -4.00 -6.54
C ARG A 62 12.03 -2.89 -5.48
N ILE A 63 12.24 -1.64 -5.90
CA ILE A 63 12.23 -0.48 -5.01
C ILE A 63 10.85 -0.33 -4.37
N ALA A 64 9.78 -0.40 -5.17
CA ALA A 64 8.41 -0.32 -4.69
C ALA A 64 8.09 -1.44 -3.67
N ALA A 65 8.52 -2.67 -3.95
CA ALA A 65 8.37 -3.78 -3.01
C ALA A 65 9.13 -3.55 -1.69
N GLY A 66 10.34 -2.99 -1.76
CA GLY A 66 11.16 -2.65 -0.60
C GLY A 66 10.59 -1.51 0.26
N VAL A 67 9.75 -0.65 -0.31
CA VAL A 67 9.02 0.41 0.43
C VAL A 67 7.69 -0.12 0.98
N LEU A 68 6.98 -0.95 0.23
CA LEU A 68 5.68 -1.49 0.63
C LEU A 68 5.76 -2.46 1.82
N ALA A 69 6.83 -3.25 1.93
CA ALA A 69 7.01 -4.16 3.06
C ALA A 69 7.07 -3.43 4.43
N PRO A 70 7.98 -2.46 4.66
CA PRO A 70 8.02 -1.72 5.92
C PRO A 70 6.77 -0.84 6.14
N ALA A 71 6.15 -0.33 5.07
CA ALA A 71 4.89 0.41 5.19
C ALA A 71 3.74 -0.46 5.78
N ARG A 72 3.72 -1.75 5.44
CA ARG A 72 2.75 -2.70 6.00
C ARG A 72 3.04 -3.03 7.46
N GLU A 73 4.32 -3.17 7.81
CA GLU A 73 4.75 -3.39 9.18
C GLU A 73 4.35 -2.21 10.07
N ALA A 74 4.66 -0.97 9.65
CA ALA A 74 4.27 0.24 10.38
C ALA A 74 2.75 0.40 10.52
N ALA A 75 1.99 0.07 9.47
CA ALA A 75 0.53 0.01 9.54
C ALA A 75 0.04 -1.01 10.58
N ALA A 76 0.61 -2.22 10.57
CA ALA A 76 0.28 -3.26 11.56
C ALA A 76 0.62 -2.85 13.01
N GLU A 77 1.59 -1.94 13.19
CA GLU A 77 1.97 -1.33 14.48
C GLU A 77 1.06 -0.15 14.89
N GLY A 78 0.06 0.20 14.08
CA GLY A 78 -0.94 1.23 14.38
C GLY A 78 -0.68 2.60 13.73
N GLU A 79 0.29 2.70 12.81
CA GLU A 79 0.63 3.95 12.12
C GLU A 79 -0.16 4.20 10.82
N ASP A 80 -1.32 3.56 10.65
CA ASP A 80 -2.12 3.53 9.41
C ASP A 80 -2.28 4.91 8.75
N ARG A 81 -2.57 5.95 9.54
CA ARG A 81 -2.75 7.33 9.03
C ARG A 81 -1.46 7.94 8.50
N THR A 82 -0.34 7.72 9.19
CA THR A 82 0.97 8.22 8.78
C THR A 82 1.40 7.54 7.49
N VAL A 83 1.27 6.22 7.44
CA VAL A 83 1.57 5.42 6.24
C VAL A 83 0.68 5.84 5.09
N ALA A 84 -0.63 6.01 5.29
CA ALA A 84 -1.55 6.46 4.25
C ALA A 84 -1.18 7.83 3.66
N ARG A 85 -0.71 8.78 4.49
CA ARG A 85 -0.24 10.10 4.02
C ARG A 85 0.97 9.98 3.11
N LEU A 86 1.95 9.12 3.42
CA LEU A 86 3.15 8.94 2.60
C LEU A 86 2.84 8.55 1.15
N PHE A 87 1.75 7.83 0.92
CA PHE A 87 1.32 7.41 -0.42
C PHE A 87 0.24 8.32 -1.04
N ASP A 88 -0.13 9.42 -0.37
CA ASP A 88 -1.07 10.44 -0.86
C ASP A 88 -0.52 11.86 -0.64
N PRO A 89 0.56 12.24 -1.37
CA PRO A 89 1.29 13.48 -1.12
C PRO A 89 0.51 14.75 -1.46
N GLU A 90 -0.51 14.68 -2.33
CA GLU A 90 -1.38 15.82 -2.66
C GLU A 90 -2.19 16.27 -1.44
N ARG A 91 -2.55 15.34 -0.54
CA ARG A 91 -3.21 15.64 0.75
C ARG A 91 -2.28 16.13 1.86
N ILE A 92 -0.97 16.15 1.64
CA ILE A 92 0.00 16.68 2.63
C ILE A 92 0.13 18.20 2.49
N ARG A 93 -0.32 18.79 1.37
CA ARG A 93 -0.18 20.22 1.08
C ARG A 93 -1.31 21.12 1.59
N ASP A 94 -2.32 20.56 2.26
CA ASP A 94 -3.41 21.30 2.91
C ASP A 94 -3.14 21.53 4.40
#